data_AF-A0ABD0ZUL1-F1
#
_entry.id   AF-A0ABD0ZUL1-F1
#
_cell.length_a   1.000
_cell.length_b   1.000
_cell.length_c   1.000
_cell.angle_alpha   90.00
_cell.angle_beta   90.00
_cell.angle_gamma   90.00
#
_symmetry.space_group_name_H-M   'P 1'
#
loop_
_entity.id
_entity.type
_entity.pdbx_description
1 polymer ?
#
loop_
_entity_poly.entity_id
_entity_poly.type
_entity_poly.pdbx_seq_one_letter_code
_entity_poly.pdbx_strand_id
1 'polypeptide(L)'
;MTTRDRLITWGLQVSRGCLLCNEPKESSDHLFFTYPFSQEVWCSLMSHPSLNPPLVFSQIVQWITKASSLPKLNTICSLVLQATVYEVWRERNARIHGATHRRPGFIIRDIYLTIRSKLVFLERHSSSCSPLHDHSHPLRYTYLSIWYGFVQFVTASALQR
;
A
#
# COMPACT_ATOMS: atom_id res chain seq x y z
N MET A 1 6.04 11.78 -10.43
CA MET A 1 7.24 12.48 -10.93
C MET A 1 8.44 11.62 -10.59
N THR A 2 9.01 10.93 -11.57
CA THR A 2 10.04 9.93 -11.34
C THR A 2 11.41 10.60 -11.30
N THR A 3 12.38 10.02 -10.59
CA THR A 3 13.78 10.51 -10.57
C THR A 3 14.34 10.65 -11.98
N ARG A 4 13.90 9.79 -12.90
CA ARG A 4 14.34 9.75 -14.29
C ARG A 4 13.74 10.86 -15.15
N ASP A 5 12.47 11.23 -14.92
CA ASP A 5 11.89 12.42 -15.57
C ASP A 5 12.74 13.65 -15.29
N ARG A 6 13.22 13.79 -14.04
CA ARG A 6 14.11 14.89 -13.63
C ARG A 6 15.47 14.80 -14.33
N LEU A 7 16.08 13.62 -14.43
CA LEU A 7 17.34 13.43 -15.15
C LEU A 7 17.21 13.78 -16.64
N ILE A 8 16.09 13.44 -17.28
CA ILE A 8 15.80 13.81 -18.68
C ILE A 8 15.63 15.34 -18.80
N THR A 9 14.94 15.99 -17.85
CA THR A 9 14.85 17.46 -17.82
C THR A 9 16.22 18.12 -17.68
N TRP A 10 17.18 17.46 -17.04
CA TRP A 10 18.58 17.91 -16.94
C TRP A 10 19.42 17.60 -18.18
N GLY A 11 18.84 17.03 -19.25
CA GLY A 11 19.53 16.76 -20.51
C GLY A 11 20.31 15.43 -20.56
N LEU A 12 20.19 14.58 -19.54
CA LEU A 12 20.84 13.28 -19.53
C LEU A 12 20.08 12.28 -20.42
N GLN A 13 20.83 11.58 -21.28
CA GLN A 13 20.30 10.55 -22.19
C GLN A 13 20.06 9.24 -21.42
N VAL A 14 18.91 9.14 -20.76
CA VAL A 14 18.48 7.92 -20.04
C VAL A 14 17.24 7.32 -20.74
N SER A 15 17.21 5.99 -20.95
CA SER A 15 16.10 5.31 -21.65
C SER A 15 14.73 5.61 -21.04
N ARG A 16 13.64 5.72 -21.80
CA ARG A 16 12.31 6.03 -21.23
C ARG A 16 11.56 4.82 -20.69
N GLY A 17 12.21 3.65 -20.70
CA GLY A 17 11.56 2.39 -20.37
C GLY A 17 11.31 2.21 -18.88
N CYS A 18 10.27 1.44 -18.54
CA CYS A 18 10.02 0.99 -17.18
C CYS A 18 11.18 0.13 -16.70
N LEU A 19 11.79 0.51 -15.58
CA LEU A 19 12.96 -0.21 -15.06
C LEU A 19 12.63 -1.56 -14.43
N LEU A 20 11.34 -1.85 -14.25
CA LEU A 20 10.89 -3.13 -13.75
C LEU A 20 10.65 -4.15 -14.87
N CYS A 21 10.27 -3.71 -16.08
CA CYS A 21 9.84 -4.61 -17.16
C CYS A 21 10.27 -4.22 -18.58
N ASN A 22 11.06 -3.16 -18.71
CA ASN A 22 11.57 -2.65 -19.97
C ASN A 22 10.49 -2.14 -20.97
N GLU A 23 9.25 -1.91 -20.51
CA GLU A 23 8.16 -1.34 -21.32
C GLU A 23 8.51 0.08 -21.79
N PRO A 24 8.20 0.51 -23.04
CA PRO A 24 8.70 1.77 -23.61
C PRO A 24 8.21 3.05 -22.92
N LYS A 25 7.07 2.97 -22.22
CA LYS A 25 6.44 4.10 -21.53
C LYS A 25 6.01 3.71 -20.13
N GLU A 26 6.69 4.28 -19.15
CA GLU A 26 6.32 4.14 -17.75
C GLU A 26 5.25 5.17 -17.37
N SER A 27 4.10 4.72 -16.87
CA SER A 27 3.05 5.56 -16.28
C SER A 27 2.89 5.24 -14.79
N SER A 28 2.24 6.13 -14.01
CA SER A 28 1.91 5.83 -12.61
C SER A 28 1.03 4.57 -12.49
N ASP A 29 0.03 4.44 -13.37
CA ASP A 29 -0.84 3.26 -13.40
C ASP A 29 -0.03 1.98 -13.67
N HIS A 30 0.89 2.04 -14.63
CA HIS A 30 1.80 0.94 -14.94
C HIS A 30 2.70 0.60 -13.76
N LEU A 31 3.39 1.59 -13.21
CA LEU A 31 4.35 1.38 -12.13
C LEU A 31 3.69 0.82 -10.88
N PHE A 32 2.51 1.31 -10.51
CA PHE A 32 1.90 1.00 -9.21
C PHE A 32 0.82 -0.08 -9.25
N PHE A 33 0.13 -0.29 -10.38
CA PHE A 33 -1.10 -1.11 -10.39
C PHE A 33 -1.27 -2.08 -11.55
N THR A 34 -0.63 -1.87 -12.71
CA THR A 34 -0.80 -2.78 -13.86
C THR A 34 0.44 -3.61 -14.20
N TYR A 35 1.62 -3.27 -13.67
CA TYR A 35 2.79 -4.13 -13.78
C TYR A 35 2.64 -5.35 -12.85
N PRO A 36 2.85 -6.60 -13.30
CA PRO A 36 2.56 -7.80 -12.50
C PRO A 36 3.12 -7.79 -11.08
N PHE A 37 4.34 -7.26 -10.89
CA PHE A 37 4.95 -7.14 -9.57
C PHE A 37 4.15 -6.24 -8.62
N SER A 38 3.81 -5.02 -9.05
CA SER A 38 3.12 -4.05 -8.20
C SER A 38 1.63 -4.38 -8.07
N GLN A 39 1.05 -4.98 -9.11
CA GLN A 39 -0.29 -5.55 -9.07
C GLN A 39 -0.39 -6.67 -8.02
N GLU A 40 0.58 -7.60 -7.97
CA GLU A 40 0.61 -8.66 -6.94
C GLU A 40 0.67 -8.07 -5.54
N VAL A 41 1.53 -7.07 -5.30
CA VAL A 41 1.62 -6.37 -4.01
C VAL A 41 0.29 -5.72 -3.64
N TRP A 42 -0.31 -4.96 -4.58
CA TRP A 42 -1.56 -4.24 -4.34
C TRP A 42 -2.74 -5.18 -4.07
N CYS A 43 -2.95 -6.17 -4.95
CA CYS A 43 -4.04 -7.14 -4.82
C CYS A 43 -3.92 -7.95 -3.53
N SER A 44 -2.70 -8.33 -3.12
CA SER A 44 -2.47 -9.05 -1.86
C SER A 44 -2.84 -8.23 -0.63
N LEU A 45 -2.62 -6.91 -0.66
CA LEU A 45 -2.94 -6.02 0.45
C LEU A 45 -4.41 -5.58 0.48
N MET A 46 -5.09 -5.60 -0.68
CA MET A 46 -6.49 -5.21 -0.84
C MET A 46 -7.42 -6.38 -1.15
N SER A 47 -7.06 -7.61 -0.74
CA SER A 47 -7.78 -8.83 -1.10
C SER A 47 -9.10 -9.04 -0.34
N HIS A 48 -9.49 -8.12 0.55
CA HIS A 48 -10.67 -8.32 1.39
C HIS A 48 -11.96 -8.17 0.56
N PRO A 49 -12.94 -9.11 0.65
CA PRO A 49 -14.12 -9.13 -0.22
C PRO A 49 -15.01 -7.88 -0.16
N SER A 50 -14.98 -7.13 0.95
CA SER A 50 -15.73 -5.88 1.08
C SER A 50 -15.04 -4.67 0.42
N LEU A 51 -13.81 -4.83 -0.08
CA LEU A 51 -13.06 -3.80 -0.77
C LEU A 51 -13.01 -4.12 -2.26
N ASN A 52 -13.38 -3.15 -3.08
CA ASN A 52 -13.33 -3.24 -4.53
C ASN A 52 -12.56 -2.05 -5.08
N PRO A 53 -11.22 -2.01 -4.90
CA PRO A 53 -10.43 -0.89 -5.40
C PRO A 53 -10.41 -0.88 -6.94
N PRO A 54 -10.50 0.30 -7.57
CA PRO A 54 -10.19 0.43 -9.00
C PRO A 54 -8.70 0.13 -9.25
N LEU A 55 -8.31 -0.03 -10.52
CA LEU A 55 -6.90 -0.25 -10.92
C LEU A 55 -6.24 0.99 -11.54
N VAL A 56 -6.97 2.11 -11.59
CA VAL A 56 -6.46 3.40 -12.10
C VAL A 56 -6.07 4.27 -10.91
N PHE A 57 -4.83 4.78 -10.90
CA PHE A 57 -4.25 5.51 -9.77
C PHE A 57 -5.13 6.68 -9.33
N SER A 58 -5.60 7.49 -10.28
CA SER A 58 -6.46 8.65 -10.00
C SER A 58 -7.80 8.25 -9.35
N GLN A 59 -8.37 7.13 -9.76
CA GLN A 59 -9.62 6.60 -9.19
C GLN A 59 -9.38 6.01 -7.80
N ILE A 60 -8.24 5.35 -7.58
CA ILE A 60 -7.87 4.78 -6.28
C ILE A 60 -7.77 5.90 -5.23
N VAL A 61 -7.11 7.02 -5.57
CA VAL A 61 -6.97 8.17 -4.67
C VAL A 61 -8.34 8.74 -4.26
N GLN A 62 -9.31 8.77 -5.17
CA GLN A 62 -10.67 9.22 -4.85
C GLN A 62 -11.42 8.17 -4.01
N TRP A 63 -11.34 6.91 -4.41
CA TRP A 63 -12.02 5.78 -3.78
C TRP A 63 -11.59 5.60 -2.31
N ILE A 64 -10.31 5.76 -2.00
CA ILE A 64 -9.75 5.33 -0.72
C ILE A 64 -10.30 6.08 0.50
N THR A 65 -10.75 7.32 0.27
CA THR A 65 -11.40 8.14 1.30
C THR A 65 -12.83 7.71 1.61
N LYS A 66 -13.43 6.90 0.73
CA LYS A 66 -14.83 6.45 0.76
C LYS A 66 -14.95 4.93 0.63
N ALA A 67 -13.87 4.18 0.87
CA ALA A 67 -13.80 2.73 0.69
C ALA A 67 -14.80 1.98 1.59
N SER A 68 -15.14 2.56 2.75
CA SER A 68 -16.10 2.03 3.70
C SER A 68 -16.81 3.15 4.45
N SER A 69 -17.96 2.83 5.04
CA SER A 69 -18.63 3.68 6.03
C SER A 69 -17.84 3.82 7.33
N LEU A 70 -16.86 2.95 7.60
CA LEU A 70 -16.00 2.99 8.78
C LEU A 70 -14.77 3.90 8.55
N PRO A 71 -14.67 5.09 9.19
CA PRO A 71 -13.59 6.03 8.91
C PRO A 71 -12.19 5.47 9.19
N LYS A 72 -12.06 4.64 10.24
CA LYS A 72 -10.81 3.96 10.60
C LYS A 72 -10.32 3.04 9.48
N LEU A 73 -11.23 2.38 8.76
CA LEU A 73 -10.87 1.54 7.63
C LEU A 73 -10.38 2.37 6.44
N ASN A 74 -11.01 3.51 6.15
CA ASN A 74 -10.54 4.42 5.10
C ASN A 74 -9.12 4.97 5.42
N THR A 75 -8.83 5.24 6.70
CA THR A 75 -7.47 5.55 7.16
C THR A 75 -6.49 4.41 6.91
N ILE A 76 -6.86 3.17 7.27
CA ILE A 76 -6.05 1.97 7.03
C ILE A 76 -5.76 1.82 5.53
N CYS A 77 -6.78 1.90 4.68
CA CYS A 77 -6.61 1.80 3.23
C CYS A 77 -5.67 2.89 2.71
N SER A 78 -5.82 4.13 3.20
CA SER A 78 -4.93 5.24 2.82
C SER A 78 -3.47 4.97 3.20
N LEU A 79 -3.23 4.39 4.39
CA LEU A 79 -1.89 3.97 4.82
C LEU A 79 -1.33 2.84 3.95
N VAL A 80 -2.17 1.87 3.54
CA VAL A 80 -1.79 0.81 2.59
C VAL A 80 -1.34 1.41 1.28
N LEU A 81 -2.12 2.30 0.68
CA LEU A 81 -1.76 2.97 -0.58
C LEU A 81 -0.44 3.73 -0.47
N GLN A 82 -0.27 4.53 0.58
CA GLN A 82 0.96 5.28 0.81
C GLN A 82 2.18 4.36 0.94
N ALA A 83 2.05 3.27 1.72
CA ALA A 83 3.12 2.30 1.91
C ALA A 83 3.46 1.57 0.60
N THR A 84 2.45 1.11 -0.16
CA THR A 84 2.64 0.45 -1.45
C THR A 84 3.35 1.36 -2.46
N VAL A 85 2.90 2.61 -2.61
CA VAL A 85 3.52 3.58 -3.51
C VAL A 85 4.98 3.83 -3.11
N TYR A 86 5.24 4.02 -1.83
CA TYR A 86 6.59 4.25 -1.32
C TYR A 86 7.51 3.03 -1.56
N GLU A 87 7.05 1.83 -1.24
CA GLU A 87 7.86 0.61 -1.37
C GLU A 87 8.15 0.24 -2.82
N VAL A 88 7.16 0.40 -3.71
CA VAL A 88 7.36 0.19 -5.15
C VAL A 88 8.35 1.21 -5.71
N TRP A 89 8.22 2.48 -5.31
CA TRP A 89 9.19 3.52 -5.70
C TRP A 89 10.59 3.23 -5.17
N ARG A 90 10.69 2.80 -3.90
CA ARG A 90 11.96 2.42 -3.26
C ARG A 90 12.62 1.24 -3.97
N GLU A 91 11.85 0.20 -4.27
CA GLU A 91 12.32 -0.97 -5.03
C GLU A 91 12.81 -0.60 -6.42
N ARG A 92 12.03 0.21 -7.14
CA ARG A 92 12.43 0.70 -8.46
C ARG A 92 13.75 1.47 -8.38
N ASN A 93 13.91 2.38 -7.41
CA ASN A 93 15.15 3.12 -7.25
C ASN A 93 16.32 2.23 -6.84
N ALA A 94 16.08 1.23 -5.98
CA ALA A 94 17.09 0.24 -5.62
C ALA A 94 17.60 -0.53 -6.84
N ARG A 95 16.73 -0.86 -7.80
CA ARG A 95 17.12 -1.52 -9.07
C ARG A 95 17.89 -0.61 -10.03
N ILE A 96 17.80 0.72 -9.88
CA ILE A 96 18.64 1.67 -10.65
C ILE A 96 20.08 1.63 -10.15
N HIS A 97 20.26 1.55 -8.82
CA HIS A 97 21.54 1.75 -8.15
C HIS A 97 22.17 0.45 -7.61
N GLY A 98 21.48 -0.68 -7.68
CA GLY A 98 21.92 -1.97 -7.15
C GLY A 98 21.36 -3.16 -7.94
N ALA A 99 22.00 -4.32 -7.77
CA ALA A 99 21.70 -5.56 -8.50
C ALA A 99 20.71 -6.51 -7.78
N THR A 100 20.07 -6.08 -6.69
CA THR A 100 19.18 -6.94 -5.89
C THR A 100 17.72 -6.69 -6.25
N HIS A 101 17.01 -7.76 -6.59
CA HIS A 101 15.58 -7.73 -6.92
C HIS A 101 14.81 -8.43 -5.81
N ARG A 102 14.03 -7.67 -5.03
CA ARG A 102 13.18 -8.27 -4.00
C ARG A 102 11.95 -8.89 -4.65
N ARG A 103 11.53 -10.06 -4.19
CA ARG A 103 10.25 -10.68 -4.58
C ARG A 103 9.08 -9.89 -3.97
N PRO A 104 7.89 -9.88 -4.61
CA PRO A 104 6.70 -9.19 -4.09
C PRO A 104 6.39 -9.50 -2.62
N GLY A 105 6.52 -10.78 -2.21
CA GLY A 105 6.29 -11.21 -0.83
C GLY A 105 7.14 -10.49 0.22
N PHE A 106 8.39 -10.12 -0.08
CA PHE A 106 9.21 -9.34 0.85
C PHE A 106 8.68 -7.92 1.02
N ILE A 107 8.23 -7.30 -0.08
CA ILE A 107 7.62 -5.97 -0.04
C ILE A 107 6.29 -5.99 0.71
N ILE A 108 5.44 -6.99 0.45
CA ILE A 108 4.16 -7.17 1.15
C ILE A 108 4.41 -7.28 2.66
N ARG A 109 5.39 -8.08 3.09
CA ARG A 109 5.77 -8.21 4.50
C ARG A 109 6.24 -6.88 5.10
N ASP A 110 7.10 -6.15 4.41
CA ASP A 110 7.61 -4.86 4.89
C ASP A 110 6.48 -3.81 5.03
N ILE A 111 5.54 -3.80 4.07
CA ILE A 111 4.33 -2.96 4.12
C ILE A 111 3.47 -3.35 5.33
N TYR A 112 3.23 -4.64 5.53
CA TYR A 112 2.44 -5.14 6.65
C TYR A 112 3.02 -4.68 8.00
N LEU A 113 4.34 -4.84 8.20
CA LEU A 113 5.03 -4.43 9.42
C LEU A 113 4.98 -2.92 9.63
N THR A 114 5.13 -2.15 8.55
CA THR A 114 5.05 -0.68 8.58
C THR A 114 3.65 -0.23 8.99
N ILE A 115 2.60 -0.79 8.38
CA ILE A 115 1.22 -0.45 8.71
C ILE A 115 0.91 -0.83 10.14
N ARG A 116 1.21 -2.06 10.57
CA ARG A 116 0.99 -2.51 11.95
C ARG A 116 1.61 -1.54 12.96
N SER A 117 2.85 -1.12 12.73
CA SER A 117 3.55 -0.17 13.61
C SER A 117 2.83 1.18 13.67
N LYS A 118 2.37 1.70 12.53
CA LYS A 118 1.58 2.95 12.45
C LYS A 118 0.23 2.82 13.15
N LEU A 119 -0.47 1.69 13.01
CA LEU A 119 -1.77 1.48 13.66
C LEU A 119 -1.63 1.39 15.18
N VAL A 120 -0.60 0.72 15.69
CA VAL A 120 -0.28 0.72 17.13
C VAL A 120 -0.07 2.15 17.64
N PHE A 121 0.67 2.97 16.89
CA PHE A 121 0.88 4.37 17.23
C PHE A 121 -0.43 5.16 17.25
N LEU A 122 -1.28 5.02 16.22
CA LEU A 122 -2.57 5.70 16.13
C LEU A 122 -3.53 5.30 17.26
N GLU A 123 -3.54 4.03 17.66
CA GLU A 123 -4.35 3.54 18.78
C GLU A 123 -4.00 4.30 20.06
N ARG A 124 -2.70 4.37 20.39
CA ARG A 124 -2.20 5.07 21.59
C ARG A 124 -2.60 6.54 21.63
N HIS A 125 -2.56 7.22 20.48
CA HIS A 125 -2.93 8.63 20.39
C HIS A 125 -4.44 8.86 20.44
N SER A 126 -5.23 7.91 19.93
CA SER A 126 -6.69 7.97 20.04
C SER A 126 -7.18 7.77 21.48
N SER A 127 -6.47 6.96 22.28
CA SER A 127 -6.78 6.72 23.70
C SER A 127 -6.44 7.90 24.61
N SER A 128 -5.35 8.63 24.32
CA SER A 128 -4.92 9.78 25.15
C SER A 128 -5.85 11.00 25.09
N CYS A 129 -6.78 11.07 24.13
CA CYS A 129 -7.62 12.23 23.88
C CYS A 129 -9.11 12.02 24.21
N SER A 130 -9.48 10.90 24.84
CA SER A 130 -10.87 10.61 25.24
C SER A 130 -11.08 10.83 26.74
N PRO A 131 -11.79 11.88 27.18
CA PRO A 131 -12.18 12.03 28.58
C PRO A 131 -13.35 11.08 28.89
N LEU A 132 -13.20 10.31 29.97
CA LEU A 132 -14.20 9.48 30.65
C LEU A 132 -14.80 8.30 29.86
N HIS A 133 -14.48 7.12 30.40
CA HIS A 133 -14.85 5.80 29.93
C HIS A 133 -16.32 5.52 30.24
N ASP A 134 -17.21 5.66 29.25
CA ASP A 134 -18.53 5.03 29.31
C ASP A 134 -18.44 3.62 28.72
N HIS A 135 -18.69 2.62 29.56
CA HIS A 135 -18.57 1.19 29.27
C HIS A 135 -19.79 0.60 28.53
N SER A 136 -20.71 1.43 28.04
CA SER A 136 -22.03 0.97 27.56
C SER A 136 -22.17 0.77 26.05
N HIS A 137 -21.14 0.99 25.22
CA HIS A 137 -21.24 0.75 23.77
C HIS A 137 -20.54 -0.55 23.31
N PRO A 138 -21.29 -1.56 22.84
CA PRO A 138 -20.71 -2.77 22.28
C PRO A 138 -20.10 -2.45 20.91
N LEU A 139 -18.79 -2.71 20.79
CA LEU A 139 -18.00 -2.79 19.55
C LEU A 139 -17.52 -1.46 18.92
N ARG A 140 -16.78 -0.62 19.67
CA ARG A 140 -15.82 0.30 19.02
C ARG A 140 -14.59 -0.50 18.57
N TYR A 141 -14.59 -0.98 17.33
CA TYR A 141 -13.42 -1.66 16.76
C TYR A 141 -12.18 -0.74 16.78
N THR A 142 -11.06 -1.27 17.25
CA THR A 142 -9.74 -0.64 17.28
C THR A 142 -9.13 -0.64 15.86
N TYR A 143 -8.13 0.19 15.59
CA TYR A 143 -7.43 0.13 14.29
C TYR A 143 -6.84 -1.26 14.06
N LEU A 144 -6.29 -1.87 15.11
CA LEU A 144 -5.75 -3.22 15.05
C LEU A 144 -6.83 -4.28 14.82
N SER A 145 -7.99 -4.22 15.50
CA SER A 145 -9.05 -5.21 15.29
C SER A 145 -9.62 -5.13 13.88
N ILE A 146 -9.77 -3.92 13.33
CA ILE A 146 -10.16 -3.72 11.92
C ILE A 146 -9.09 -4.29 11.01
N TRP A 147 -7.81 -3.95 11.22
CA TRP A 147 -6.71 -4.45 10.40
C TRP A 147 -6.63 -5.97 10.35
N TYR A 148 -6.77 -6.66 11.49
CA TYR A 148 -6.75 -8.12 11.52
C TYR A 148 -7.97 -8.74 10.83
N GLY A 149 -9.16 -8.16 11.00
CA GLY A 149 -10.34 -8.60 10.27
C GLY A 149 -10.19 -8.50 8.76
N PHE A 150 -9.40 -7.53 8.28
CA PHE A 150 -9.20 -7.29 6.85
C PHE A 150 -8.03 -8.07 6.23
N VAL A 151 -6.94 -8.28 6.97
CA VAL A 151 -5.66 -8.75 6.39
C VAL A 151 -5.32 -10.20 6.73
N GLN A 152 -6.03 -10.85 7.67
CA GLN A 152 -5.77 -12.24 8.05
C GLN A 152 -6.01 -13.28 6.93
N PHE A 153 -6.65 -12.93 5.82
CA PHE A 153 -6.92 -13.89 4.73
C PHE A 153 -5.67 -14.32 3.93
N VAL A 154 -4.55 -13.60 4.05
CA VAL A 154 -3.30 -13.92 3.34
C VAL A 154 -2.48 -15.01 4.03
N THR A 155 -2.58 -15.16 5.36
CA THR A 155 -1.76 -16.16 6.08
C THR A 155 -2.38 -17.56 6.08
N ALA A 156 -3.69 -17.69 5.93
CA ALA A 156 -4.36 -19.00 5.92
C ALA A 156 -4.23 -19.72 4.57
N SER A 157 -4.14 -18.99 3.47
CA SER A 157 -4.10 -19.56 2.11
C SER A 157 -2.68 -19.82 1.58
N ALA A 158 -1.64 -19.27 2.24
CA ALA A 158 -0.24 -19.44 1.86
C ALA A 158 0.48 -20.64 2.52
N LEU A 159 -0.21 -21.42 3.37
CA LEU A 159 0.34 -22.65 3.99
C LEU A 159 -0.21 -23.94 3.35
N GLN A 160 -0.92 -23.86 2.22
CA GLN A 160 -1.55 -25.02 1.57
C GLN A 160 -1.19 -25.21 0.08
N ARG A 161 -0.09 -24.61 -0.41
CA ARG A 161 0.46 -24.94 -1.74
C ARG A 161 1.99 -24.94 -1.74
#